data_AF-A0A4V0Z7M1-F1
#
_entry.id   AF-A0A4V0Z7M1-F1
#
_cell.length_a   1.000
_cell.length_b   1.000
_cell.length_c   1.000
_cell.angle_alpha   90.00
_cell.angle_beta   90.00
_cell.angle_gamma   90.00
#
_symmetry.space_group_name_H-M   'P 1'
#
loop_
_entity.id
_entity.type
_entity.pdbx_description
1 polymer ?
#
loop_
_entity_poly.entity_id
_entity_poly.type
_entity_poly.pdbx_seq_one_letter_code
_entity_poly.pdbx_strand_id
1 'polypeptide(L)'
;MKIWKAAKLDFKLLKYYYKSICFTLLIPLAFILLYRTLVVGISFAMFMMAMSSIYTFSVADKNNMQRLYRVLPISVEELVCGKYLHVFLMGLLAVTVSSVLQPVILGLLGISAAIPEIIMAALAGMVLYITYVCFQIPAYYKFGPIKGRVFMYVPVAGILLTMFVVEKADINTSLLFSRIAENRYLGSCLLILYLAVIVVISIRTSVRITEKKEW
;
A
#
# COMPACT_ATOMS: atom_id res chain seq x y z
N MET A 1 -16.61 5.58 -19.07
CA MET A 1 -15.36 6.37 -18.86
C MET A 1 -15.51 7.44 -17.74
N LYS A 2 -16.18 7.10 -16.62
CA LYS A 2 -16.39 8.00 -15.47
C LYS A 2 -15.35 7.79 -14.35
N ILE A 3 -14.90 6.54 -14.17
CA ILE A 3 -13.85 6.14 -13.21
C ILE A 3 -12.55 6.92 -13.42
N TRP A 4 -12.10 7.08 -14.68
CA TRP A 4 -10.91 7.86 -15.00
C TRP A 4 -11.04 9.36 -14.64
N LYS A 5 -12.25 9.94 -14.77
CA LYS A 5 -12.50 11.33 -14.39
C LYS A 5 -12.42 11.52 -12.87
N ALA A 6 -12.91 10.56 -12.09
CA ALA A 6 -12.77 10.54 -10.64
C ALA A 6 -11.29 10.42 -10.21
N ALA A 7 -10.54 9.49 -10.81
CA ALA A 7 -9.11 9.35 -10.55
C ALA A 7 -8.30 10.60 -10.93
N LYS A 8 -8.66 11.28 -12.03
CA LYS A 8 -8.03 12.55 -12.46
C LYS A 8 -8.35 13.71 -11.50
N LEU A 9 -9.52 13.70 -10.86
CA LEU A 9 -9.88 14.69 -9.83
C LEU A 9 -9.02 14.51 -8.58
N ASP A 10 -8.86 13.26 -8.11
CA ASP A 10 -7.99 12.93 -6.97
C ASP A 10 -6.52 13.28 -7.27
N PHE A 11 -6.06 13.07 -8.51
CA PHE A 11 -4.72 13.50 -8.94
C PHE A 11 -4.52 15.02 -8.90
N LYS A 12 -5.54 15.80 -9.28
CA LYS A 12 -5.48 17.26 -9.18
C LYS A 12 -5.46 17.74 -7.72
N LEU A 13 -6.19 17.08 -6.83
CA LEU A 13 -6.17 17.38 -5.39
C LEU A 13 -4.79 17.11 -4.78
N LEU A 14 -4.07 16.10 -5.27
CA LEU A 14 -2.74 15.75 -4.80
C LEU A 14 -1.64 16.73 -5.23
N LYS A 15 -1.88 17.57 -6.25
CA LYS A 15 -0.87 18.53 -6.75
C LYS A 15 -0.37 19.47 -5.64
N TYR A 16 -1.22 19.79 -4.66
CA TYR A 16 -0.86 20.59 -3.50
C TYR A 16 0.10 19.86 -2.52
N TYR A 17 0.07 18.51 -2.50
CA TYR A 17 0.85 17.68 -1.57
C TYR A 17 2.06 16.98 -2.20
N TYR A 18 2.37 17.24 -3.47
CA TYR A 18 3.54 16.66 -4.15
C TYR A 18 4.84 16.86 -3.37
N LYS A 19 5.05 18.06 -2.80
CA LYS A 19 6.24 18.36 -1.97
C LYS A 19 6.31 17.50 -0.71
N SER A 20 5.17 17.26 -0.06
CA SER A 20 5.10 16.43 1.15
C SER A 20 5.36 14.95 0.82
N ILE A 21 4.80 14.45 -0.28
CA ILE A 21 4.99 13.07 -0.74
C ILE A 21 6.45 12.82 -1.11
N CYS A 22 7.07 13.77 -1.82
CA CYS A 22 8.48 13.70 -2.16
C CYS A 22 9.38 13.71 -0.90
N PHE A 23 9.05 14.54 0.10
CA PHE A 23 9.76 14.56 1.38
C PHE A 23 9.60 13.24 2.16
N THR A 24 8.40 12.65 2.15
CA THR A 24 8.13 11.34 2.76
C THR A 24 8.96 10.22 2.11
N LEU A 25 9.26 10.33 0.81
CA LEU A 25 10.11 9.38 0.08
C LEU A 25 11.61 9.54 0.38
N LEU A 26 12.02 10.68 0.96
CA LEU A 26 13.40 10.93 1.37
C LEU A 26 13.79 10.15 2.65
N ILE A 27 12.85 9.99 3.59
CA ILE A 27 13.08 9.30 4.88
C ILE A 27 13.58 7.85 4.70
N PRO A 28 13.01 7.03 3.79
CA PRO A 28 13.53 5.70 3.47
C PRO A 28 15.00 5.65 3.04
N LEU A 29 15.57 6.76 2.55
CA LEU A 29 16.98 6.82 2.17
C LEU A 29 17.90 6.70 3.38
N ALA A 30 17.51 7.21 4.55
CA ALA A 30 18.29 7.04 5.77
C ALA A 30 18.35 5.55 6.20
N PHE A 31 17.27 4.80 5.97
CA PHE A 31 17.22 3.38 6.32
C PHE A 31 18.12 2.51 5.44
N ILE A 32 18.29 2.86 4.16
CA ILE A 32 19.21 2.11 3.29
C ILE A 32 20.68 2.30 3.69
N LEU A 33 21.03 3.49 4.18
CA LEU A 33 22.36 3.81 4.71
C LEU A 33 22.67 2.98 5.97
N LEU A 34 21.67 2.78 6.83
CA LEU A 34 21.82 2.03 8.08
C LEU A 34 21.87 0.52 7.86
N TYR A 35 20.92 -0.04 7.10
CA TYR A 35 20.73 -1.49 6.98
C TYR A 35 21.39 -2.11 5.75
N ARG A 36 21.90 -1.30 4.80
CA ARG A 36 22.63 -1.71 3.59
C ARG A 36 21.95 -2.82 2.77
N THR A 37 20.62 -2.91 2.85
CA THR A 37 19.82 -3.95 2.19
C THR A 37 18.69 -3.32 1.37
N LEU A 38 18.57 -3.72 0.10
CA LEU A 38 17.55 -3.21 -0.84
C LEU A 38 16.13 -3.55 -0.39
N VAL A 39 15.93 -4.76 0.11
CA VAL A 39 14.61 -5.24 0.53
C VAL A 39 14.05 -4.36 1.63
N VAL A 40 14.87 -3.97 2.61
CA VAL A 40 14.46 -3.11 3.73
C VAL A 40 14.17 -1.69 3.23
N GLY A 41 15.05 -1.12 2.39
CA GLY A 41 14.86 0.22 1.83
C GLY A 41 13.58 0.34 0.99
N ILE A 42 13.34 -0.60 0.08
CA ILE A 42 12.20 -0.55 -0.84
C ILE A 42 10.91 -0.82 -0.06
N SER A 43 10.91 -1.80 0.85
CA SER A 43 9.75 -2.09 1.70
C SER A 43 9.38 -0.89 2.58
N PHE A 44 10.38 -0.20 3.14
CA PHE A 44 10.14 0.98 3.96
C PHE A 44 9.63 2.18 3.14
N ALA A 45 10.15 2.37 1.92
CA ALA A 45 9.61 3.38 1.01
C ALA A 45 8.15 3.12 0.63
N MET A 46 7.82 1.86 0.36
CA MET A 46 6.44 1.47 0.07
C MET A 46 5.52 1.63 1.29
N PHE A 47 5.99 1.31 2.50
CA PHE A 47 5.26 1.58 3.73
C PHE A 47 4.98 3.08 3.93
N MET A 48 6.00 3.92 3.75
CA MET A 48 5.87 5.38 3.85
C MET A 48 4.94 5.95 2.77
N MET A 49 4.93 5.37 1.56
CA MET A 49 3.97 5.74 0.53
C MET A 49 2.54 5.30 0.86
N ALA A 50 2.35 4.13 1.48
CA ALA A 50 1.03 3.73 1.97
C ALA A 50 0.51 4.74 2.99
N MET A 51 1.37 5.26 3.85
CA MET A 51 1.01 6.31 4.81
C MET A 51 0.64 7.65 4.17
N SER A 52 1.32 8.06 3.10
CA SER A 52 1.01 9.32 2.43
C SER A 52 -0.30 9.26 1.63
N SER A 53 -0.78 8.06 1.28
CA SER A 53 -2.05 7.87 0.57
C SER A 53 -3.27 8.45 1.33
N ILE A 54 -3.16 8.57 2.66
CA ILE A 54 -4.15 9.17 3.59
C ILE A 54 -4.43 10.64 3.26
N TYR A 55 -3.48 11.36 2.67
CA TYR A 55 -3.65 12.79 2.39
C TYR A 55 -4.83 13.05 1.45
N THR A 56 -5.13 12.14 0.52
CA THR A 56 -6.32 12.25 -0.36
C THR A 56 -7.63 12.34 0.44
N PHE A 57 -7.78 11.48 1.45
CA PHE A 57 -8.95 11.46 2.33
C PHE A 57 -8.96 12.64 3.29
N SER A 58 -7.80 13.03 3.83
CA SER A 58 -7.69 14.17 4.75
C SER A 58 -8.03 15.50 4.07
N VAL A 59 -7.65 15.66 2.80
CA VAL A 59 -7.99 16.84 1.99
C VAL A 59 -9.47 16.86 1.64
N ALA A 60 -10.02 15.70 1.26
CA ALA A 60 -11.45 15.58 0.99
C ALA A 60 -12.30 15.97 2.20
N ASP A 61 -11.87 15.58 3.41
CA ASP A 61 -12.57 15.87 4.66
C ASP A 61 -12.42 17.35 5.07
N LYS A 62 -11.19 17.90 5.04
CA LYS A 62 -10.93 19.32 5.35
C LYS A 62 -11.69 20.29 4.45
N ASN A 63 -11.85 19.96 3.17
CA ASN A 63 -12.51 20.80 2.20
C ASN A 63 -14.02 20.50 2.06
N ASN A 64 -14.60 19.67 2.92
CA ASN A 64 -16.02 19.25 2.85
C ASN A 64 -16.42 18.75 1.45
N MET A 65 -15.51 18.05 0.77
CA MET A 65 -15.69 17.58 -0.62
C MET A 65 -16.80 16.54 -0.74
N GLN A 66 -17.32 16.03 0.37
CA GLN A 66 -18.48 15.14 0.41
C GLN A 66 -19.71 15.75 -0.31
N ARG A 67 -19.93 17.06 -0.16
CA ARG A 67 -21.01 17.77 -0.87
C ARG A 67 -20.77 17.79 -2.38
N LEU A 68 -19.52 18.00 -2.81
CA LEU A 68 -19.15 17.99 -4.24
C LEU A 68 -19.29 16.59 -4.85
N TYR A 69 -18.90 15.54 -4.12
CA TYR A 69 -19.06 14.15 -4.56
C TYR A 69 -20.53 13.75 -4.76
N ARG A 70 -21.49 14.39 -4.06
CA ARG A 70 -22.93 14.12 -4.19
C ARG A 70 -23.58 14.76 -5.41
N VAL A 71 -23.05 15.91 -5.87
CA VAL A 71 -23.56 16.61 -7.07
C VAL A 71 -23.03 15.96 -8.35
N LEU A 72 -21.94 15.20 -8.25
CA LEU A 72 -21.37 14.48 -9.38
C LEU A 72 -22.26 13.29 -9.79
N PRO A 73 -22.58 13.12 -11.09
CA PRO A 73 -23.39 12.00 -11.59
C PRO A 73 -22.56 10.70 -11.72
N ILE A 74 -21.99 10.28 -10.60
CA ILE A 74 -21.07 9.14 -10.45
C ILE A 74 -21.61 8.23 -9.34
N SER A 75 -21.60 6.91 -9.58
CA SER A 75 -22.03 5.93 -8.57
C SER A 75 -21.01 5.80 -7.43
N VAL A 76 -21.47 5.34 -6.26
CA VAL A 76 -20.61 5.11 -5.08
C VAL A 76 -19.51 4.09 -5.41
N GLU A 77 -19.84 3.04 -6.16
CA GLU A 77 -18.90 2.03 -6.62
C GLU A 77 -17.81 2.61 -7.52
N GLU A 78 -18.17 3.46 -8.48
CA GLU A 78 -17.22 4.12 -9.38
C GLU A 78 -16.29 5.09 -8.62
N LEU A 79 -16.80 5.77 -7.57
CA LEU A 79 -16.00 6.63 -6.71
C LEU A 79 -14.97 5.82 -5.92
N VAL A 80 -15.41 4.73 -5.28
CA VAL A 80 -14.54 3.82 -4.52
C VAL A 80 -13.48 3.23 -5.45
N CYS A 81 -13.88 2.67 -6.59
CA CYS A 81 -12.97 2.11 -7.59
C CYS A 81 -11.96 3.15 -8.10
N GLY A 82 -12.41 4.40 -8.32
CA GLY A 82 -11.54 5.52 -8.68
C GLY A 82 -10.45 5.80 -7.63
N LYS A 83 -10.77 5.68 -6.33
CA LYS A 83 -9.79 5.83 -5.25
C LYS A 83 -8.78 4.69 -5.21
N TYR A 84 -9.23 3.44 -5.32
CA TYR A 84 -8.31 2.30 -5.40
C TYR A 84 -7.36 2.45 -6.61
N LEU A 85 -7.90 2.82 -7.78
CA LEU A 85 -7.09 3.04 -8.98
C LEU A 85 -6.05 4.15 -8.76
N HIS A 86 -6.44 5.27 -8.15
CA HIS A 86 -5.51 6.36 -7.84
C HIS A 86 -4.39 5.92 -6.89
N VAL A 87 -4.73 5.20 -5.82
CA VAL A 87 -3.75 4.69 -4.85
C VAL A 87 -2.82 3.66 -5.49
N PHE A 88 -3.33 2.74 -6.30
CA PHE A 88 -2.48 1.80 -7.04
C PHE A 88 -1.54 2.48 -8.02
N LEU A 89 -2.00 3.50 -8.76
CA LEU A 89 -1.13 4.29 -9.65
C LEU A 89 -0.02 5.01 -8.86
N MET A 90 -0.35 5.57 -7.71
CA MET A 90 0.63 6.19 -6.81
C MET A 90 1.65 5.17 -6.27
N GLY A 91 1.20 3.97 -5.89
CA GLY A 91 2.07 2.88 -5.49
C GLY A 91 3.03 2.44 -6.61
N LEU A 92 2.53 2.30 -7.83
CA LEU A 92 3.35 1.93 -8.99
C LEU A 92 4.43 2.98 -9.27
N LEU A 93 4.06 4.27 -9.24
CA LEU A 93 5.03 5.37 -9.37
C LEU A 93 6.06 5.36 -8.24
N ALA A 94 5.66 5.07 -7.00
CA ALA A 94 6.58 5.01 -5.87
C ALA A 94 7.57 3.85 -5.99
N VAL A 95 7.13 2.67 -6.45
CA VAL A 95 8.02 1.53 -6.72
C VAL A 95 9.03 1.86 -7.80
N THR A 96 8.60 2.43 -8.92
CA THR A 96 9.51 2.72 -10.03
C THR A 96 10.58 3.72 -9.61
N VAL A 97 10.18 4.79 -8.90
CA VAL A 97 11.14 5.77 -8.35
C VAL A 97 12.07 5.12 -7.33
N SER A 98 11.53 4.32 -6.39
CA SER A 98 12.32 3.68 -5.34
C SER A 98 13.30 2.65 -5.91
N SER A 99 12.89 1.88 -6.92
CA SER A 99 13.71 0.86 -7.57
C SER A 99 14.86 1.46 -8.39
N VAL A 100 14.81 2.75 -8.73
CA VAL A 100 15.93 3.45 -9.40
C VAL A 100 16.79 4.18 -8.36
N LEU A 101 16.16 4.96 -7.47
CA LEU A 101 16.87 5.83 -6.54
C LEU A 101 17.69 5.03 -5.51
N GLN A 102 17.13 3.94 -5.00
CA GLN A 102 17.75 3.18 -3.91
C GLN A 102 18.98 2.38 -4.35
N PRO A 103 18.96 1.65 -5.49
CA PRO A 103 20.17 1.01 -6.01
C PRO A 103 21.27 2.00 -6.37
N VAL A 104 20.94 3.19 -6.87
CA VAL A 104 21.93 4.24 -7.17
C VAL A 104 22.68 4.66 -5.90
N ILE A 105 21.97 4.85 -4.79
CA ILE A 105 22.58 5.22 -3.50
C ILE A 105 23.44 4.10 -2.93
N LEU A 106 23.02 2.84 -3.08
CA LEU A 106 23.84 1.68 -2.71
C LEU A 106 25.09 1.54 -3.57
N GLY A 107 25.00 1.86 -4.87
CA GLY A 107 26.14 1.92 -5.77
C GLY A 107 27.18 2.96 -5.33
N LEU A 108 26.73 4.13 -4.86
CA LEU A 108 27.62 5.15 -4.28
C LEU A 108 28.32 4.68 -2.98
N LEU A 109 27.71 3.73 -2.26
CA LEU A 109 28.28 3.11 -1.05
C LEU A 109 29.21 1.92 -1.37
N GLY A 110 29.45 1.62 -2.64
CA GLY A 110 30.33 0.52 -3.09
C GLY A 110 29.67 -0.87 -3.05
N ILE A 111 28.34 -0.94 -2.91
CA ILE A 111 27.59 -2.21 -2.90
C ILE A 111 26.89 -2.37 -4.24
N SER A 112 27.28 -3.39 -5.00
CA SER A 112 26.63 -3.70 -6.28
C SER A 112 25.29 -4.40 -6.05
N ALA A 113 24.22 -3.78 -6.55
CA ALA A 113 22.87 -4.35 -6.54
C ALA A 113 22.65 -5.22 -7.77
N ALA A 114 22.43 -6.52 -7.58
CA ALA A 114 22.08 -7.39 -8.71
C ALA A 114 20.65 -7.11 -9.19
N ILE A 115 20.41 -7.15 -10.51
CA ILE A 115 19.07 -6.95 -11.11
C ILE A 115 17.99 -7.86 -10.48
N PRO A 116 18.26 -9.16 -10.20
CA PRO A 116 17.27 -10.03 -9.56
C PRO A 116 16.87 -9.56 -8.15
N GLU A 117 17.80 -9.00 -7.38
CA GLU A 117 17.53 -8.52 -6.02
C GLU A 117 16.63 -7.30 -6.02
N ILE A 118 16.82 -6.40 -7.00
CA ILE A 118 15.96 -5.22 -7.18
C ILE A 118 14.53 -5.68 -7.51
N ILE A 119 14.38 -6.64 -8.41
CA ILE A 119 13.06 -7.18 -8.79
C ILE A 119 12.38 -7.84 -7.58
N MET A 120 13.11 -8.66 -6.82
CA MET A 120 12.58 -9.32 -5.63
C MET A 120 12.16 -8.32 -4.55
N ALA A 121 12.98 -7.29 -4.31
CA ALA A 121 12.67 -6.23 -3.36
C ALA A 121 11.47 -5.38 -3.80
N ALA A 122 11.35 -5.07 -5.10
CA ALA A 122 10.20 -4.35 -5.66
C ALA A 122 8.90 -5.16 -5.53
N LEU A 123 8.94 -6.47 -5.81
CA LEU A 123 7.80 -7.36 -5.64
C LEU A 123 7.37 -7.46 -4.17
N ALA A 124 8.32 -7.65 -3.25
CA ALA A 124 8.05 -7.69 -1.81
C ALA A 124 7.44 -6.37 -1.32
N GLY A 125 8.00 -5.23 -1.74
CA GLY A 125 7.48 -3.90 -1.43
C GLY A 125 6.05 -3.69 -1.95
N MET A 126 5.73 -4.17 -3.16
CA MET A 126 4.36 -4.11 -3.70
C MET A 126 3.37 -4.94 -2.90
N VAL A 127 3.72 -6.18 -2.55
CA VAL A 127 2.84 -7.04 -1.74
C VAL A 127 2.51 -6.37 -0.39
N LEU A 128 3.52 -5.80 0.25
CA LEU A 128 3.34 -5.03 1.48
C LEU A 128 2.42 -3.83 1.24
N TYR A 129 2.70 -3.02 0.22
CA TYR A 129 1.89 -1.84 -0.11
C TYR A 129 0.41 -2.17 -0.31
N ILE A 130 0.13 -3.17 -1.15
CA ILE A 130 -1.25 -3.59 -1.46
C ILE A 130 -1.95 -4.05 -0.18
N THR A 131 -1.26 -4.83 0.65
CA THR A 131 -1.81 -5.29 1.93
C THR A 131 -2.17 -4.11 2.84
N TYR A 132 -1.28 -3.13 2.99
CA TYR A 132 -1.54 -1.94 3.81
C TYR A 132 -2.74 -1.14 3.28
N VAL A 133 -2.75 -0.84 1.98
CA VAL A 133 -3.80 -0.05 1.35
C VAL A 133 -5.17 -0.72 1.47
N CYS A 134 -5.24 -2.04 1.33
CA CYS A 134 -6.49 -2.79 1.45
C CYS A 134 -7.08 -2.78 2.88
N PHE A 135 -6.26 -2.69 3.92
CA PHE A 135 -6.79 -2.51 5.27
C PHE A 135 -7.15 -1.05 5.57
N GLN A 136 -6.38 -0.12 5.01
CA GLN A 136 -6.50 1.30 5.29
C GLN A 136 -7.74 1.95 4.63
N ILE A 137 -7.98 1.71 3.34
CA ILE A 137 -9.07 2.37 2.60
C ILE A 137 -10.45 2.10 3.22
N PRO A 138 -10.86 0.85 3.51
CA PRO A 138 -12.16 0.58 4.14
C PRO A 138 -12.28 1.23 5.51
N ALA A 139 -11.19 1.26 6.28
CA ALA A 139 -11.16 1.90 7.59
C ALA A 139 -11.35 3.41 7.50
N TYR A 140 -10.77 4.07 6.49
CA TYR A 140 -11.01 5.50 6.25
C TYR A 140 -12.46 5.80 5.88
N TYR A 141 -13.08 4.97 5.03
CA TYR A 141 -14.49 5.12 4.72
C TYR A 141 -15.38 4.97 5.96
N LYS A 142 -15.03 4.09 6.91
CA LYS A 142 -15.82 3.88 8.13
C LYS A 142 -15.60 4.98 9.17
N PHE A 143 -14.35 5.24 9.55
CA PHE A 143 -14.01 6.03 10.74
C PHE A 143 -13.51 7.45 10.43
N GLY A 144 -13.34 7.79 9.16
CA GLY A 144 -12.76 9.06 8.72
C GLY A 144 -11.22 9.11 8.85
N PRO A 145 -10.58 10.21 8.42
CA PRO A 145 -9.11 10.28 8.30
C PRO A 145 -8.35 10.24 9.64
N ILE A 146 -8.94 10.80 10.70
CA ILE A 146 -8.28 10.90 12.02
C ILE A 146 -8.29 9.55 12.73
N LYS A 147 -9.46 8.93 12.89
CA LYS A 147 -9.61 7.62 13.57
C LYS A 147 -9.13 6.46 12.70
N GLY A 148 -9.29 6.56 11.37
CA GLY A 148 -8.78 5.57 10.43
C GLY A 148 -7.25 5.45 10.42
N ARG A 149 -6.52 6.47 10.91
CA ARG A 149 -5.05 6.43 11.01
C ARG A 149 -4.56 5.29 11.91
N VAL A 150 -5.35 4.93 12.93
CA VAL A 150 -5.01 3.82 13.86
C VAL A 150 -5.01 2.47 13.14
N PHE A 151 -5.83 2.30 12.10
CA PHE A 151 -5.89 1.04 11.33
C PHE A 151 -4.63 0.74 10.53
N MET A 152 -3.74 1.72 10.37
CA MET A 152 -2.42 1.49 9.80
C MET A 152 -1.55 0.56 10.64
N TYR A 153 -1.76 0.50 11.97
CA TYR A 153 -1.02 -0.41 12.85
C TYR A 153 -1.54 -1.85 12.77
N VAL A 154 -2.72 -2.07 12.18
CA VAL A 154 -3.35 -3.40 12.14
C VAL A 154 -2.52 -4.41 11.32
N PRO A 155 -2.02 -4.10 10.11
CA PRO A 155 -1.13 -5.03 9.40
C PRO A 155 0.17 -5.31 10.16
N VAL A 156 0.77 -4.32 10.82
CA VAL A 156 1.99 -4.49 11.62
C VAL A 156 1.72 -5.43 12.80
N ALA A 157 0.67 -5.14 13.57
CA ALA A 157 0.27 -5.96 14.70
C ALA A 157 -0.11 -7.38 14.26
N GLY A 158 -0.75 -7.52 13.10
CA GLY A 158 -1.09 -8.80 12.50
C GLY A 158 0.16 -9.66 12.23
N ILE A 159 1.19 -9.09 11.60
CA ILE A 159 2.46 -9.79 11.36
C ILE A 159 3.15 -10.17 12.67
N LEU A 160 3.16 -9.28 13.66
CA LEU A 160 3.79 -9.56 14.95
C LEU A 160 3.07 -10.70 15.70
N LEU A 161 1.74 -10.70 15.64
CA LEU A 161 0.90 -11.69 16.33
C LEU A 161 1.01 -13.06 15.64
N THR A 162 1.10 -13.12 14.31
CA THR A 162 1.35 -14.38 13.61
C THR A 162 2.74 -14.94 13.94
N MET A 163 3.77 -14.09 14.03
CA MET A 163 5.11 -14.55 14.47
C MET A 163 5.10 -15.08 15.90
N PHE A 164 4.43 -14.39 16.82
CA PHE A 164 4.30 -14.84 18.21
C PHE A 164 3.55 -16.18 18.34
N VAL A 165 2.47 -16.37 17.58
CA VAL A 165 1.71 -17.63 17.58
C VAL A 165 2.55 -18.77 17.01
N VAL A 166 3.32 -18.53 15.94
CA VAL A 166 4.21 -19.53 15.35
C VAL A 166 5.28 -19.98 16.35
N GLU A 167 5.89 -19.04 17.06
CA GLU A 167 6.88 -19.31 18.09
C GLU A 167 6.27 -20.09 19.28
N LYS A 168 5.07 -19.70 19.73
CA LYS A 168 4.34 -20.37 20.83
C LYS A 168 3.82 -21.76 20.48
N ALA A 169 3.46 -22.00 19.23
CA ALA A 169 2.86 -23.25 18.77
C ALA A 169 3.91 -24.28 18.31
N ASP A 170 5.21 -23.96 18.42
CA ASP A 170 6.35 -24.80 17.99
C ASP A 170 6.15 -25.40 16.59
N ILE A 171 5.54 -24.59 15.71
CA ILE A 171 5.25 -25.01 14.34
C ILE A 171 6.60 -25.08 13.63
N ASN A 172 6.96 -26.27 13.15
CA ASN A 172 8.16 -26.48 12.34
C ASN A 172 8.05 -25.70 11.01
N THR A 173 8.42 -24.42 11.05
CA THR A 173 8.38 -23.51 9.90
C THR A 173 9.25 -24.03 8.76
N SER A 174 10.35 -24.71 9.07
CA SER A 174 11.24 -25.38 8.11
C SER A 174 10.52 -26.43 7.25
N LEU A 175 9.59 -27.21 7.81
CA LEU A 175 8.79 -28.19 7.07
C LEU A 175 7.75 -27.51 6.17
N LEU A 176 7.13 -26.41 6.63
CA LEU A 176 6.18 -25.67 5.79
C LEU A 176 6.89 -24.95 4.64
N PHE A 177 8.03 -24.31 4.90
CA PHE A 177 8.81 -23.64 3.87
C PHE A 177 9.41 -24.62 2.87
N SER A 178 9.87 -25.79 3.31
CA SER A 178 10.37 -26.83 2.38
C SER A 178 9.26 -27.40 1.50
N ARG A 179 8.06 -27.67 2.03
CA ARG A 179 6.91 -28.10 1.22
C ARG A 179 6.44 -27.06 0.21
N ILE A 180 6.53 -25.78 0.57
CA ILE A 180 6.22 -24.68 -0.35
C ILE A 180 7.35 -24.50 -1.39
N ALA A 181 8.60 -24.69 -1.00
CA ALA A 181 9.77 -24.59 -1.88
C ALA A 181 9.91 -25.78 -2.85
N GLU A 182 9.42 -26.97 -2.46
CA GLU A 182 9.37 -28.17 -3.32
C GLU A 182 8.56 -27.90 -4.60
N ASN A 183 7.52 -27.05 -4.52
CA ASN A 183 6.68 -26.74 -5.65
C ASN A 183 6.86 -25.28 -6.10
N ARG A 184 7.69 -25.09 -7.12
CA ARG A 184 8.10 -23.78 -7.68
C ARG A 184 6.94 -22.83 -7.99
N TYR A 185 5.75 -23.35 -8.30
CA TYR A 185 4.58 -22.55 -8.68
C TYR A 185 3.58 -22.33 -7.53
N LEU A 186 3.62 -23.16 -6.48
CA LEU A 186 2.63 -23.13 -5.41
C LEU A 186 2.69 -21.82 -4.62
N GLY A 187 3.90 -21.37 -4.28
CA GLY A 187 4.12 -20.12 -3.55
C GLY A 187 3.58 -18.89 -4.31
N SER A 188 3.88 -18.79 -5.62
CA SER A 188 3.39 -17.70 -6.46
C SER A 188 1.87 -17.73 -6.62
N CYS A 189 1.27 -18.91 -6.75
CA CYS A 189 -0.18 -19.07 -6.85
C CYS A 189 -0.90 -18.63 -5.56
N LEU A 190 -0.40 -19.05 -4.40
CA LEU A 190 -0.94 -18.66 -3.09
C LEU A 190 -0.83 -17.15 -2.85
N LEU A 191 0.29 -16.54 -3.27
CA LEU A 191 0.48 -15.08 -3.16
C LEU A 191 -0.53 -14.31 -4.02
N ILE A 192 -0.72 -14.73 -5.28
CA ILE A 192 -1.69 -14.10 -6.20
C ILE A 192 -3.11 -14.27 -5.65
N LEU A 193 -3.45 -15.45 -5.15
CA LEU A 193 -4.75 -15.72 -4.54
C LEU A 193 -4.98 -14.81 -3.32
N TYR A 194 -3.99 -14.69 -2.43
CA TYR A 194 -4.05 -13.79 -1.28
C TYR A 194 -4.30 -12.34 -1.68
N LEU A 195 -3.55 -11.83 -2.68
CA LEU A 195 -3.71 -10.46 -3.19
C LEU A 195 -5.09 -10.25 -3.85
N ALA A 196 -5.59 -11.22 -4.60
CA ALA A 196 -6.92 -11.12 -5.20
C ALA A 196 -8.01 -11.08 -4.13
N VAL A 197 -7.93 -11.97 -3.13
CA VAL A 197 -8.90 -12.06 -2.04
C VAL A 197 -8.91 -10.77 -1.21
N ILE A 198 -7.74 -10.26 -0.82
CA ILE A 198 -7.68 -9.06 0.03
C ILE A 198 -8.23 -7.82 -0.68
N VAL A 199 -7.94 -7.65 -1.97
CA VAL A 199 -8.45 -6.51 -2.77
C VAL A 199 -9.97 -6.61 -2.94
N VAL A 200 -10.50 -7.79 -3.27
CA VAL A 200 -11.94 -7.99 -3.45
C VAL A 200 -12.70 -7.74 -2.15
N ILE A 201 -12.21 -8.28 -1.02
CA ILE A 201 -12.80 -8.04 0.30
C ILE A 201 -12.75 -6.55 0.64
N SER A 202 -11.62 -5.89 0.38
CA SER A 202 -11.42 -4.46 0.64
C SER A 202 -12.41 -3.59 -0.13
N ILE A 203 -12.57 -3.83 -1.43
CA ILE A 203 -13.50 -3.08 -2.28
C ILE A 203 -14.94 -3.32 -1.83
N ARG A 204 -15.36 -4.58 -1.65
CA ARG A 204 -16.73 -4.91 -1.21
C ARG A 204 -17.06 -4.26 0.14
N THR A 205 -16.11 -4.30 1.08
CA THR A 205 -16.28 -3.69 2.40
C THR A 205 -16.39 -2.17 2.29
N SER A 206 -15.56 -1.53 1.46
CA SER A 206 -15.59 -0.08 1.23
C SER A 206 -16.89 0.40 0.59
N VAL A 207 -17.39 -0.33 -0.42
CA VAL A 207 -18.68 -0.04 -1.07
C VAL A 207 -19.82 -0.13 -0.07
N ARG A 208 -19.95 -1.26 0.64
CA ARG A 208 -21.01 -1.44 1.65
C ARG A 208 -20.98 -0.38 2.75
N ILE A 209 -19.80 0.03 3.19
CA ILE A 209 -19.67 1.07 4.23
C ILE A 209 -20.14 2.42 3.69
N THR A 210 -19.83 2.74 2.43
CA THR A 210 -20.17 4.03 1.83
C THR A 210 -21.64 4.10 1.44
N GLU A 211 -22.23 2.99 1.00
CA GLU A 211 -23.69 2.88 0.75
C GLU A 211 -24.50 3.00 2.04
N LYS A 212 -24.05 2.39 3.14
CA LYS A 212 -24.74 2.49 4.45
C LYS A 212 -24.52 3.83 5.15
N LYS A 213 -23.57 4.64 4.68
CA LYS A 213 -23.32 5.99 5.20
C LYS A 213 -24.27 6.95 4.50
N GLU A 214 -25.52 6.94 4.95
CA GLU A 214 -26.43 8.04 4.68
C GLU A 214 -25.91 9.27 5.45
N TRP A 215 -25.32 10.22 4.72
CA TRP A 215 -24.97 11.56 5.22
C TRP A 215 -25.98 12.58 4.73
#